data_AF-A0A8B9XF38-F1
#
_entry.id   AF-A0A8B9XF38-F1
#
_cell.length_a   1.000
_cell.length_b   1.000
_cell.length_c   1.000
_cell.angle_alpha   90.00
_cell.angle_beta   90.00
_cell.angle_gamma   90.00
#
_symmetry.space_group_name_H-M   'P 1'
#
loop_
_entity.id
_entity.type
_entity.pdbx_description
1 polymer ?
#
loop_
_entity_poly.entity_id
_entity_poly.type
_entity_poly.pdbx_seq_one_letter_code
_entity_poly.pdbx_strand_id
1 'polypeptide(L)'
;IENLDTDFELIAEGKWVKLEKTTYRDPTGKTRTWETVKRTTRKGQSADGVAIIPVLQRTLHYECIILVKQFRPPVGGYCLEFPAGLIDDNESPEAAALRELEEETGYKGDVAECSPAVCMDPGLSNCTAHIVTVTINGDDAENVRPKPKPGDGGTSSHPGG
;
A
#
# COMPACT_ATOMS: atom_id res chain seq x y z
N ILE A 1 -19.69 -12.76 -4.66
CA ILE A 1 -20.88 -13.12 -3.85
C ILE A 1 -21.04 -12.00 -2.83
N GLU A 2 -21.89 -11.03 -3.11
CA GLU A 2 -22.32 -10.09 -2.07
C GLU A 2 -23.20 -10.88 -1.10
N ASN A 3 -22.69 -11.14 0.10
CA ASN A 3 -23.53 -11.66 1.18
C ASN A 3 -24.47 -10.53 1.61
N LEU A 4 -25.70 -10.57 1.10
CA LEU A 4 -26.83 -9.66 1.39
C LEU A 4 -27.22 -9.57 2.89
N ASP A 5 -26.47 -10.23 3.78
CA ASP A 5 -26.76 -10.38 5.21
C ASP A 5 -25.60 -9.87 6.09
N THR A 6 -24.75 -8.98 5.55
CA THR A 6 -23.67 -8.32 6.30
C THR A 6 -24.03 -6.86 6.57
N ASP A 7 -24.02 -6.47 7.84
CA ASP A 7 -24.32 -5.11 8.30
C ASP A 7 -23.08 -4.50 8.96
N PHE A 8 -22.88 -3.19 8.77
CA PHE A 8 -21.72 -2.45 9.29
C PHE A 8 -22.19 -1.27 10.15
N GLU A 9 -21.99 -1.37 11.46
CA GLU A 9 -22.30 -0.33 12.43
C GLU A 9 -21.04 0.47 12.76
N LEU A 10 -21.02 1.79 12.52
CA LEU A 10 -19.89 2.64 12.84
C LEU A 10 -19.72 2.77 14.37
N ILE A 11 -18.54 2.44 14.89
CA ILE A 11 -18.18 2.66 16.30
C ILE A 11 -17.50 4.01 16.47
N ALA A 12 -16.46 4.27 15.66
CA ALA A 12 -15.68 5.50 15.73
C ALA A 12 -15.02 5.80 14.38
N GLU A 13 -14.88 7.09 14.06
CA GLU A 13 -14.22 7.56 12.84
C GLU A 13 -13.24 8.68 13.17
N GLY A 14 -11.99 8.51 12.74
CA GLY A 14 -10.99 9.57 12.72
C GLY A 14 -10.68 10.01 11.30
N LYS A 15 -9.72 10.92 11.15
CA LYS A 15 -9.34 11.45 9.84
C LYS A 15 -8.86 10.36 8.86
N TRP A 16 -8.17 9.33 9.35
CA TRP A 16 -7.46 8.34 8.51
C TRP A 16 -7.98 6.91 8.64
N VAL A 17 -8.65 6.61 9.74
CA VAL A 17 -9.08 5.25 10.09
C VAL A 17 -10.44 5.30 10.78
N LYS A 18 -11.25 4.29 10.54
CA LYS A 18 -12.52 4.06 11.24
C LYS A 18 -12.61 2.62 11.76
N LEU A 19 -13.37 2.47 12.83
CA LEU A 19 -13.69 1.22 13.49
C LEU A 19 -15.18 0.96 13.35
N GLU A 20 -15.53 -0.24 12.88
CA GLU A 20 -16.90 -0.68 12.67
C GLU A 20 -17.14 -2.01 13.39
N LYS A 21 -18.37 -2.23 13.84
CA LYS A 21 -18.88 -3.53 14.24
C LYS A 21 -19.58 -4.15 13.05
N THR A 22 -18.99 -5.22 12.53
CA THR A 22 -19.52 -6.00 11.41
C THR A 22 -20.40 -7.12 11.94
N THR A 23 -21.66 -7.17 11.54
CA THR A 23 -22.57 -8.28 11.83
C THR A 23 -22.71 -9.15 10.59
N TYR A 24 -22.52 -10.46 10.71
CA TYR A 24 -22.59 -11.41 9.59
C TYR A 24 -23.22 -12.74 9.99
N ARG A 25 -23.66 -13.53 9.01
CA ARG A 25 -24.18 -14.89 9.21
C ARG A 25 -23.09 -15.92 8.92
N ASP A 26 -22.86 -16.84 9.85
CA ASP A 26 -21.93 -17.95 9.64
C ASP A 26 -22.55 -19.07 8.77
N PRO A 27 -21.76 -20.08 8.32
CA PRO A 27 -22.27 -21.17 7.48
C PRO A 27 -23.39 -22.01 8.11
N THR A 28 -23.57 -21.95 9.43
CA THR A 28 -24.67 -22.64 10.15
C THR A 28 -25.94 -21.80 10.23
N GLY A 29 -25.90 -20.57 9.72
CA GLY A 29 -26.99 -19.62 9.78
C GLY A 29 -26.99 -18.78 11.06
N LYS A 30 -25.98 -18.88 11.93
CA LYS A 30 -25.93 -18.12 13.18
C LYS A 30 -25.38 -16.72 12.96
N THR A 31 -26.05 -15.71 13.49
CA THR A 31 -25.55 -14.33 13.51
C THR A 31 -24.35 -14.19 14.45
N ARG A 32 -23.31 -13.55 13.95
CA ARG A 32 -22.06 -13.24 14.67
C ARG A 32 -21.67 -11.80 14.44
N THR A 33 -20.77 -11.32 15.29
CA THR A 33 -20.22 -9.97 15.23
C THR A 33 -18.70 -10.02 15.16
N TRP A 34 -18.11 -9.02 14.53
CA TRP A 34 -16.66 -8.84 14.40
C TRP A 34 -16.31 -7.34 14.51
N GLU A 35 -15.13 -7.02 15.03
CA GLU A 35 -14.62 -5.63 15.02
C GLU A 35 -13.71 -5.45 13.80
N THR A 36 -14.02 -4.46 12.97
CA THR A 36 -13.37 -4.26 11.66
C THR A 36 -12.80 -2.86 11.55
N VAL A 37 -11.55 -2.78 11.09
CA VAL A 37 -10.85 -1.53 10.82
C VAL A 37 -10.89 -1.20 9.32
N LYS A 38 -11.15 0.06 8.96
CA LYS A 38 -11.12 0.53 7.57
C LYS A 38 -10.39 1.87 7.46
N ARG A 39 -9.75 2.14 6.31
CA ARG A 39 -9.28 3.49 5.97
C ARG A 39 -10.46 4.37 5.53
N THR A 40 -10.36 5.66 5.81
CA THR A 40 -11.33 6.68 5.38
C THR A 40 -10.96 7.32 4.03
N THR A 41 -9.81 6.96 3.46
CA THR A 41 -9.25 7.58 2.26
C THR A 41 -9.65 6.90 0.96
N ARG A 42 -10.18 5.66 1.00
CA ARG A 42 -10.59 4.93 -0.22
C ARG A 42 -11.91 5.49 -0.76
N LYS A 43 -11.88 6.06 -1.97
CA LYS A 43 -13.01 6.74 -2.64
C LYS A 43 -13.37 6.19 -4.03
N GLY A 44 -12.79 5.07 -4.43
CA GLY A 44 -13.06 4.45 -5.74
C GLY A 44 -11.86 3.74 -6.35
N GLN A 45 -10.68 3.85 -5.72
CA GLN A 45 -9.49 3.10 -6.07
C GLN A 45 -9.73 1.59 -5.99
N SER A 46 -9.04 0.83 -6.84
CA SER A 46 -9.08 -0.65 -6.85
C SER A 46 -8.53 -1.27 -5.57
N ALA A 47 -7.64 -0.56 -4.86
CA ALA A 47 -7.10 -0.89 -3.54
C ALA A 47 -6.78 0.39 -2.76
N ASP A 48 -6.39 0.31 -1.48
CA ASP A 48 -5.96 1.53 -0.76
C ASP A 48 -4.63 2.05 -1.29
N GLY A 49 -3.75 1.15 -1.71
CA GLY A 49 -2.36 1.49 -2.00
C GLY A 49 -1.64 0.46 -2.86
N VAL A 50 -0.33 0.64 -2.94
CA VAL A 50 0.62 -0.22 -3.64
C VAL A 50 1.78 -0.59 -2.73
N ALA A 51 2.32 -1.79 -2.92
CA ALA A 51 3.63 -2.19 -2.42
C ALA A 51 4.49 -2.58 -3.62
N ILE A 52 5.69 -1.99 -3.72
CA ILE A 52 6.55 -2.15 -4.88
C ILE A 52 7.60 -3.22 -4.58
N ILE A 53 7.80 -4.18 -5.50
CA ILE A 53 8.97 -5.06 -5.51
C ILE A 53 9.97 -4.51 -6.54
N PRO A 54 10.88 -3.62 -6.15
CA PRO A 54 11.85 -3.02 -7.06
C PRO A 54 13.06 -3.92 -7.25
N VAL A 55 13.25 -4.40 -8.47
CA VAL A 55 14.37 -5.25 -8.88
C VAL A 55 15.41 -4.40 -9.61
N LEU A 56 16.50 -4.07 -8.92
CA LEU A 56 17.63 -3.34 -9.50
C LEU A 56 18.52 -4.29 -10.30
N GLN A 57 18.59 -4.06 -11.61
CA GLN A 57 19.35 -4.84 -12.58
C GLN A 57 20.55 -4.03 -13.06
N ARG A 58 21.74 -4.66 -13.08
CA ARG A 58 22.98 -4.06 -13.59
C ARG A 58 23.79 -5.13 -14.31
N THR A 59 24.43 -4.78 -15.41
CA THR A 59 25.12 -5.72 -16.31
C THR A 59 26.21 -6.53 -15.60
N LEU A 60 26.90 -5.93 -14.61
CA LEU A 60 28.05 -6.53 -13.92
C LEU A 60 27.74 -7.03 -12.51
N HIS A 61 26.46 -7.07 -12.11
CA HIS A 61 26.06 -7.44 -10.75
C HIS A 61 24.85 -8.38 -10.75
N TYR A 62 24.71 -9.15 -9.69
CA TYR A 62 23.43 -9.80 -9.40
C TYR A 62 22.35 -8.77 -9.07
N GLU A 63 21.09 -9.18 -9.30
CA GLU A 63 19.92 -8.37 -8.98
C GLU A 63 19.88 -8.04 -7.49
N CYS A 64 19.38 -6.84 -7.18
CA CYS A 64 19.18 -6.38 -5.81
C CYS A 64 17.71 -5.98 -5.62
N ILE A 65 17.18 -6.18 -4.42
CA ILE A 65 15.87 -5.66 -4.03
C ILE A 65 16.07 -4.36 -3.26
N ILE A 66 15.44 -3.29 -3.73
CA ILE A 66 15.46 -2.01 -3.02
C ILE A 66 14.40 -2.02 -1.92
N LEU A 67 14.80 -1.66 -0.71
CA LEU A 67 13.93 -1.55 0.45
C LEU A 67 14.07 -0.17 1.07
N VAL A 68 13.05 0.28 1.78
CA VAL A 68 13.05 1.54 2.52
C VAL A 68 13.06 1.27 4.02
N LYS A 69 13.75 2.12 4.78
CA LYS A 69 13.76 2.09 6.24
C LYS A 69 13.11 3.36 6.77
N GLN A 70 11.97 3.22 7.42
CA GLN A 70 11.20 4.36 7.93
C GLN A 70 10.69 4.13 9.36
N PHE A 71 10.52 5.21 10.13
CA PHE A 71 9.91 5.14 11.45
C PHE A 71 8.39 5.04 11.29
N ARG A 72 7.78 4.03 11.92
CA ARG A 72 6.34 3.79 11.89
C ARG A 72 5.74 4.11 13.26
N PRO A 73 4.99 5.23 13.42
CA PRO A 73 4.35 5.55 14.68
C PRO A 73 3.47 4.42 15.27
N PRO A 74 2.69 3.65 14.48
CA PRO A 74 1.91 2.52 15.02
C PRO A 74 2.76 1.39 15.63
N VAL A 75 3.99 1.20 15.13
CA VAL A 75 4.95 0.20 15.64
C VAL A 75 5.82 0.78 16.75
N GLY A 76 5.99 2.10 16.79
CA GLY A 76 6.89 2.79 17.73
C GLY A 76 8.37 2.59 17.41
N GLY A 77 8.73 2.29 16.15
CA GLY A 77 10.10 1.96 15.76
C GLY A 77 10.36 2.05 14.27
N TYR A 78 11.59 1.73 13.86
CA TYR A 78 11.97 1.66 12.45
C TYR A 78 11.60 0.30 11.84
N CYS A 79 10.97 0.33 10.68
CA CYS A 79 10.62 -0.84 9.89
C CYS A 79 11.42 -0.86 8.58
N LEU A 80 11.76 -2.05 8.12
CA LEU A 80 12.32 -2.29 6.79
C LEU A 80 11.20 -2.85 5.93
N GLU A 81 10.86 -2.15 4.86
CA GLU A 81 9.66 -2.40 4.06
C GLU A 81 9.99 -2.28 2.56
N PHE A 82 9.12 -2.86 1.74
CA PHE A 82 9.04 -2.46 0.33
C PHE A 82 8.63 -0.98 0.24
N PRO A 83 9.08 -0.24 -0.78
CA PRO A 83 8.51 1.06 -1.07
C PRO A 83 6.99 0.93 -1.24
N ALA A 84 6.22 1.87 -0.71
CA ALA A 84 4.77 1.74 -0.67
C ALA A 84 4.05 3.06 -0.39
N GLY A 85 2.88 3.23 -0.99
CA GLY A 85 2.04 4.40 -0.78
C GLY A 85 0.58 4.19 -1.15
N LEU A 86 -0.22 5.23 -0.93
CA LEU A 86 -1.65 5.21 -1.28
C LEU A 86 -1.82 5.51 -2.77
N ILE A 87 -2.87 4.95 -3.38
CA ILE A 87 -3.26 5.28 -4.75
C ILE A 87 -4.07 6.58 -4.71
N ASP A 88 -3.68 7.58 -5.50
CA ASP A 88 -4.39 8.85 -5.59
C ASP A 88 -5.72 8.72 -6.35
N ASP A 89 -6.59 9.74 -6.23
CA ASP A 89 -7.87 9.79 -6.96
C ASP A 89 -7.63 9.79 -8.48
N ASN A 90 -8.18 8.78 -9.18
CA ASN A 90 -8.01 8.54 -10.63
C ASN A 90 -6.59 8.12 -11.07
N GLU A 91 -5.75 7.66 -10.15
CA GLU A 91 -4.45 7.08 -10.46
C GLU A 91 -4.55 5.56 -10.65
N SER A 92 -3.78 4.99 -11.59
CA SER A 92 -3.67 3.53 -11.73
C SER A 92 -2.66 2.96 -10.72
N PRO A 93 -2.79 1.69 -10.30
CA PRO A 93 -1.80 1.07 -9.41
C PRO A 93 -0.37 1.11 -9.96
N GLU A 94 -0.20 0.95 -11.27
CA GLU A 94 1.10 1.03 -11.95
C GLU A 94 1.71 2.43 -11.86
N ALA A 95 0.89 3.46 -12.10
CA ALA A 95 1.32 4.85 -11.99
C ALA A 95 1.70 5.21 -10.54
N ALA A 96 0.87 4.81 -9.58
CA ALA A 96 1.16 4.98 -8.15
C ALA A 96 2.48 4.30 -7.75
N ALA A 97 2.72 3.07 -8.23
CA ALA A 97 3.93 2.33 -7.91
C ALA A 97 5.20 3.02 -8.43
N LEU A 98 5.17 3.53 -9.67
CA LEU A 98 6.32 4.27 -10.23
C LEU A 98 6.55 5.61 -9.50
N ARG A 99 5.48 6.33 -9.17
CA ARG A 99 5.55 7.58 -8.41
C ARG A 99 6.15 7.36 -7.02
N GLU A 100 5.60 6.44 -6.25
CA GLU A 100 6.06 6.14 -4.88
C GLU A 100 7.50 5.59 -4.87
N LEU A 101 7.88 4.78 -5.88
CA LEU A 101 9.26 4.35 -6.04
C LEU A 101 10.22 5.53 -6.21
N GLU A 102 9.90 6.49 -7.09
CA GLU A 102 10.74 7.67 -7.30
C GLU A 102 10.76 8.57 -6.06
N GLU A 103 9.62 8.80 -5.41
CA GLU A 103 9.52 9.63 -4.21
C GLU A 103 10.35 9.06 -3.05
N GLU A 104 10.23 7.77 -2.74
CA GLU A 104 10.87 7.17 -1.57
C GLU A 104 12.33 6.76 -1.82
N THR A 105 12.72 6.44 -3.06
CA THR A 105 14.05 5.89 -3.37
C THR A 105 14.86 6.72 -4.37
N GLY A 106 14.19 7.52 -5.19
CA GLY A 106 14.80 8.27 -6.30
C GLY A 106 15.09 7.45 -7.55
N TYR A 107 14.77 6.15 -7.57
CA TYR A 107 14.91 5.31 -8.75
C TYR A 107 13.73 5.46 -9.69
N LYS A 108 13.99 5.32 -10.97
CA LYS A 108 12.99 5.16 -12.02
C LYS A 108 13.06 3.76 -12.59
N GLY A 109 11.90 3.18 -12.89
CA GLY A 109 11.81 1.84 -13.41
C GLY A 109 10.60 1.64 -14.30
N ASP A 110 10.48 0.41 -14.77
CA ASP A 110 9.42 -0.04 -15.67
C ASP A 110 8.59 -1.12 -14.97
N VAL A 111 7.27 -1.04 -15.09
CA VAL A 111 6.38 -2.05 -14.51
C VAL A 111 6.51 -3.35 -15.28
N ALA A 112 6.84 -4.42 -14.56
CA ALA A 112 6.90 -5.78 -15.10
C ALA A 112 5.58 -6.52 -14.87
N GLU A 113 4.98 -6.37 -13.69
CA GLU A 113 3.73 -7.05 -13.32
C GLU A 113 2.97 -6.25 -12.25
N CYS A 114 1.64 -6.33 -12.30
CA CYS A 114 0.73 -5.78 -11.30
C CYS A 114 -0.23 -6.88 -10.84
N SER A 115 -0.24 -7.17 -9.53
CA SER A 115 -1.13 -8.19 -8.96
C SER A 115 -2.59 -7.70 -8.98
N PRO A 116 -3.59 -8.59 -8.82
CA PRO A 116 -4.90 -8.16 -8.33
C PRO A 116 -4.78 -7.54 -6.93
N ALA A 117 -5.85 -6.91 -6.44
CA ALA A 117 -5.88 -6.41 -5.07
C ALA A 117 -5.74 -7.57 -4.07
N VAL A 118 -4.76 -7.47 -3.16
CA VAL A 118 -4.51 -8.43 -2.08
C VAL A 118 -4.78 -7.79 -0.72
N CYS A 119 -5.24 -8.59 0.24
CA CYS A 119 -5.54 -8.10 1.59
C CYS A 119 -4.28 -8.01 2.45
N MET A 120 -4.19 -6.95 3.27
CA MET A 120 -3.04 -6.74 4.17
C MET A 120 -3.18 -7.50 5.49
N ASP A 121 -4.36 -7.42 6.10
CA ASP A 121 -4.70 -8.15 7.32
C ASP A 121 -6.21 -8.45 7.31
N PRO A 122 -6.65 -9.53 6.66
CA PRO A 122 -8.08 -9.83 6.48
C PRO A 122 -8.81 -10.24 7.77
N GLY A 123 -8.07 -10.52 8.85
CA GLY A 123 -8.66 -10.80 10.17
C GLY A 123 -9.07 -9.55 10.93
N LEU A 124 -8.53 -8.38 10.55
CA LEU A 124 -8.73 -7.12 11.26
C LEU A 124 -9.29 -6.02 10.38
N SER A 125 -8.81 -5.90 9.15
CA SER A 125 -9.06 -4.74 8.30
C SER A 125 -9.57 -5.11 6.91
N ASN A 126 -10.22 -4.14 6.26
CA ASN A 126 -10.50 -4.24 4.83
C ASN A 126 -9.36 -3.70 3.94
N CYS A 127 -8.18 -3.45 4.52
CA CYS A 127 -7.11 -2.81 3.80
C CYS A 127 -6.57 -3.73 2.70
N THR A 128 -6.42 -3.19 1.49
CA THR A 128 -5.87 -3.92 0.34
C THR A 128 -4.80 -3.10 -0.37
N ALA A 129 -3.88 -3.80 -1.03
CA ALA A 129 -2.88 -3.20 -1.89
C ALA A 129 -2.73 -3.97 -3.21
N HIS A 130 -2.19 -3.34 -4.23
CA HIS A 130 -1.57 -4.05 -5.35
C HIS A 130 -0.08 -4.26 -5.05
N ILE A 131 0.42 -5.45 -5.34
CA ILE A 131 1.86 -5.71 -5.37
C ILE A 131 2.31 -5.47 -6.81
N VAL A 132 3.24 -4.53 -7.00
CA VAL A 132 3.72 -4.14 -8.33
C VAL A 132 5.21 -4.45 -8.42
N THR A 133 5.59 -5.35 -9.33
CA THR A 133 6.99 -5.64 -9.61
C THR A 133 7.50 -4.61 -10.60
N VAL A 134 8.58 -3.91 -10.24
CA VAL A 134 9.19 -2.86 -11.06
C VAL A 134 10.65 -3.22 -11.31
N THR A 135 11.07 -3.26 -12.56
CA THR A 135 12.48 -3.43 -12.93
C THR A 135 13.15 -2.08 -13.06
N ILE A 136 14.34 -1.94 -12.48
CA ILE A 136 15.14 -0.71 -12.51
C ILE A 136 16.42 -1.01 -13.27
N ASN A 137 16.65 -0.31 -14.37
CA ASN A 137 17.94 -0.34 -15.06
C ASN A 137 18.95 0.53 -14.29
N GLY A 138 19.81 -0.12 -13.50
CA GLY A 138 20.84 0.54 -12.69
C GLY A 138 22.04 1.04 -13.48
N ASP A 139 22.16 0.67 -14.76
CA ASP A 139 23.22 1.17 -15.65
C ASP A 139 22.79 2.45 -16.41
N ASP A 140 21.50 2.82 -16.36
CA ASP A 140 21.00 4.06 -16.95
C ASP A 140 21.51 5.29 -16.16
N ALA A 141 21.88 6.34 -16.89
CA ALA A 141 22.42 7.59 -16.34
C ALA A 141 21.48 8.23 -15.30
N GLU A 142 20.17 8.09 -15.45
CA GLU A 142 19.20 8.64 -14.50
C GLU A 142 19.19 7.91 -13.14
N ASN A 143 19.64 6.66 -13.09
CA ASN A 143 19.65 5.81 -11.89
C ASN A 143 21.05 5.69 -11.24
N VAL A 144 22.07 6.41 -11.73
CA VAL A 144 23.43 6.39 -11.16
C VAL A 144 23.50 7.12 -9.80
N ARG A 145 22.69 8.17 -9.62
CA ARG A 145 22.63 8.97 -8.39
C ARG A 145 21.18 9.28 -8.00
N PRO A 146 20.39 8.25 -7.66
CA PRO A 146 19.00 8.43 -7.29
C PRO A 146 18.95 9.28 -6.01
N LYS A 147 17.99 10.20 -5.97
CA LYS A 147 17.74 11.05 -4.81
C LYS A 147 16.26 10.95 -4.47
N PRO A 148 15.91 10.38 -3.31
CA PRO A 148 14.54 10.41 -2.82
C PRO A 148 13.99 11.85 -2.82
N LYS A 149 12.72 11.97 -3.17
CA LYS A 149 11.94 13.22 -3.13
C LYS A 149 10.71 12.99 -2.25
N PRO A 150 10.89 12.71 -0.94
CA PRO A 150 9.76 12.48 -0.06
C PRO A 150 8.84 13.70 -0.04
N GLY A 151 7.52 13.48 -0.15
CA GLY A 151 6.52 14.53 0.08
C GLY A 151 6.58 15.09 1.51
N ASP A 152 5.89 16.21 1.76
CA ASP A 152 5.78 16.82 3.10
C ASP A 152 5.19 15.79 4.08
N GLY A 153 6.04 15.23 4.94
CA GLY A 153 5.69 14.13 5.86
C GLY A 153 6.56 12.89 5.76
N GLY A 154 7.29 12.68 4.66
CA GLY A 154 8.44 11.78 4.46
C GLY A 154 8.39 10.32 4.91
N THR A 155 7.26 9.87 5.43
CA THR A 155 6.92 8.49 5.72
C THR A 155 5.50 8.32 5.18
N SER A 156 5.11 7.15 4.68
CA SER A 156 3.76 6.90 4.13
C SER A 156 2.58 7.09 5.12
N SER A 157 2.84 7.73 6.26
CA SER A 157 1.92 8.62 6.94
C SER A 157 1.83 9.99 6.23
N HIS A 158 1.10 10.06 5.12
CA HIS A 158 0.73 11.36 4.53
C HIS A 158 0.05 12.23 5.62
N PRO A 159 0.61 13.40 6.00
CA PRO A 159 -0.04 14.39 6.83
C PRO A 159 -0.56 15.51 5.93
N GLY A 160 -1.57 15.23 5.11
CA GLY A 160 -2.19 16.24 4.25
C GLY A 160 -3.31 16.99 4.97
N GLY A 161 -3.09 18.26 5.35
CA GLY A 161 -4.09 19.32 5.61
C GLY A 161 -5.05 19.14 6.78
#